data_AF-A0A8C5GK30-F1
#
_entry.id   AF-A0A8C5GK30-F1
#
_cell.length_a   1.000
_cell.length_b   1.000
_cell.length_c   1.000
_cell.angle_alpha   90.00
_cell.angle_beta   90.00
_cell.angle_gamma   90.00
#
_symmetry.space_group_name_H-M   'P 1'
#
loop_
_entity.id
_entity.type
_entity.pdbx_description
1 polymer ?
#
loop_
_entity_poly.entity_id
_entity_poly.type
_entity_poly.pdbx_seq_one_letter_code
_entity_poly.pdbx_strand_id
1 'polypeptide(L)'
;MYHVTIKERNPNKFLPLPLVIPLCPGEVLSLMDDLFSGLGSSCVVAGKRSGDHPHSVLYSVVFKCLEPDSLYKFTLYAVDSRGSHSESSFVSVRTSCPMVDDSRAEEIADKVYNLYNGYTSGKEQQMAYNILMEITPPLLYRVQHHYNSHYEKFGDFVWRSEDELGPRKANLILRRAEKISLYCRSLLRSTHIQSRTDTMAYIYCRSEDGQSPANKWHDSHTMCMEKLISVQRNTYSNTKLR
;
A
#
# COMPACT_ATOMS: atom_id res chain seq x y z
N MET A 1 8.12 -7.24 -28.10
CA MET A 1 7.17 -6.54 -27.19
C MET A 1 7.27 -7.14 -25.80
N TYR A 2 7.03 -6.39 -24.73
CA TYR A 2 7.06 -6.90 -23.36
C TYR A 2 5.68 -6.78 -22.72
N HIS A 3 5.27 -7.81 -21.98
CA HIS A 3 4.03 -7.82 -21.23
C HIS A 3 4.30 -7.99 -19.74
N VAL A 4 3.64 -7.17 -18.93
CA VAL A 4 3.69 -7.24 -17.46
C VAL A 4 2.32 -7.63 -16.94
N THR A 5 2.27 -8.62 -16.06
CA THR A 5 1.05 -8.99 -15.33
C THR A 5 1.20 -8.65 -13.86
N ILE A 6 0.23 -7.94 -13.29
CA ILE A 6 0.16 -7.63 -11.86
C ILE A 6 -0.94 -8.46 -11.19
N LYS A 7 -0.62 -9.07 -10.05
CA LYS A 7 -1.60 -9.78 -9.23
C LYS A 7 -1.42 -9.46 -7.75
N GLU A 8 -2.46 -8.94 -7.13
CA GLU A 8 -2.50 -8.78 -5.68
C GLU A 8 -2.77 -10.13 -5.01
N ARG A 9 -1.90 -10.52 -4.07
CA ARG A 9 -2.16 -11.56 -3.08
C ARG A 9 -2.56 -10.87 -1.79
N ASN A 10 -3.84 -10.96 -1.44
CA ASN A 10 -4.31 -10.49 -0.14
C ASN A 10 -3.69 -11.35 0.99
N PRO A 11 -2.82 -10.79 1.85
CA PRO A 11 -2.14 -11.55 2.90
C PRO A 11 -3.00 -11.82 4.14
N ASN A 12 -4.17 -11.16 4.27
CA ASN A 12 -5.10 -11.35 5.40
C ASN A 12 -6.18 -12.40 5.14
N LYS A 13 -6.21 -12.99 3.94
CA LYS A 13 -6.86 -14.29 3.77
C LYS A 13 -5.87 -15.32 4.29
N PHE A 14 -6.01 -15.69 5.57
CA PHE A 14 -5.74 -17.06 5.98
C PHE A 14 -6.57 -17.94 5.03
N LEU A 15 -5.94 -18.37 3.95
CA LEU A 15 -6.44 -19.42 3.11
C LEU A 15 -6.25 -20.69 3.93
N PRO A 16 -7.31 -21.34 4.43
CA PRO A 16 -7.17 -22.73 4.79
C PRO A 16 -6.76 -23.45 3.50
N LEU A 17 -5.54 -23.99 3.48
CA LEU A 17 -5.19 -25.02 2.51
C LEU A 17 -6.19 -26.19 2.72
N PRO A 18 -6.67 -26.88 1.67
CA PRO A 18 -6.29 -26.80 0.26
C PRO A 18 -7.52 -26.50 -0.61
N LEU A 19 -7.72 -25.25 -1.02
CA LEU A 19 -8.56 -24.97 -2.18
C LEU A 19 -7.72 -24.19 -3.18
N VAL A 20 -7.37 -24.88 -4.27
CA VAL A 20 -6.86 -24.30 -5.50
C VAL A 20 -7.88 -23.25 -5.94
N ILE A 21 -7.65 -22.00 -5.56
CA ILE A 21 -8.39 -20.91 -6.17
C ILE A 21 -7.85 -20.83 -7.60
N PRO A 22 -8.69 -20.97 -8.63
CA PRO A 22 -8.26 -20.82 -10.01
C PRO A 22 -7.55 -19.48 -10.15
N LEU A 23 -6.44 -19.48 -10.87
CA LEU A 23 -5.63 -18.29 -11.13
C LEU A 23 -6.56 -17.16 -11.63
N CYS A 24 -7.00 -16.24 -10.75
CA CYS A 24 -7.60 -14.99 -11.26
C CYS A 24 -6.54 -14.36 -12.20
N PRO A 25 -6.86 -14.13 -13.48
CA PRO A 25 -5.92 -13.49 -14.38
C PRO A 25 -5.62 -12.11 -13.82
N GLY A 26 -4.34 -11.81 -13.60
CA GLY A 26 -3.94 -10.45 -13.27
C GLY A 26 -4.19 -9.53 -14.46
N GLU A 27 -4.22 -8.22 -14.22
CA GLU A 27 -4.25 -7.25 -15.33
C GLU A 27 -2.96 -7.41 -16.14
N VAL A 28 -3.11 -7.62 -17.45
CA VAL A 28 -1.99 -7.75 -18.40
C VAL A 28 -1.80 -6.40 -19.09
N LEU A 29 -0.58 -5.87 -19.02
CA LEU A 29 -0.20 -4.58 -19.61
C LEU A 29 0.86 -4.81 -20.68
N SER A 30 0.56 -4.43 -21.93
CA SER A 30 1.52 -4.29 -23.03
C SER A 30 2.33 -3.01 -22.82
N LEU A 31 3.66 -3.15 -22.75
CA LEU A 31 4.54 -2.01 -22.59
C LEU A 31 4.41 -1.01 -23.76
N MET A 32 4.18 -1.51 -24.96
CA MET A 32 4.06 -0.67 -26.15
C MET A 32 2.65 -0.12 -26.31
N ASP A 33 1.64 -0.99 -26.27
CA ASP A 33 0.28 -0.62 -26.64
C ASP A 33 -0.50 0.04 -25.50
N ASP A 34 -0.21 -0.29 -24.25
CA ASP A 34 -0.92 0.27 -23.10
C ASP A 34 -0.12 1.40 -22.44
N LEU A 35 1.20 1.22 -22.28
CA LEU A 35 2.01 2.15 -21.48
C LEU A 35 2.65 3.26 -22.32
N PHE A 36 3.29 2.96 -23.45
CA PHE A 36 3.95 3.99 -24.27
C PHE A 36 2.99 4.74 -25.21
N SER A 37 1.88 4.13 -25.64
CA SER A 37 0.86 4.80 -26.47
C SER A 37 0.14 5.95 -25.75
N GLY A 38 0.26 6.04 -24.42
CA GLY A 38 -0.40 7.07 -23.62
C GLY A 38 -1.88 6.78 -23.30
N LEU A 39 -2.35 5.55 -23.53
CA LEU A 39 -3.66 5.07 -23.07
C LEU A 39 -3.65 4.64 -21.58
N GLY A 40 -2.46 4.59 -20.96
CA GLY A 40 -2.27 4.20 -19.58
C GLY A 40 -2.79 5.20 -18.54
N SER A 41 -3.20 4.67 -17.38
CA SER A 41 -3.64 5.48 -16.24
C SER A 41 -2.47 6.27 -15.60
N SER A 42 -2.78 7.35 -14.88
CA SER A 42 -1.76 8.08 -14.10
C SER A 42 -1.08 7.22 -13.03
N CYS A 43 -1.58 6.01 -12.75
CA CYS A 43 -1.06 5.08 -11.75
C CYS A 43 0.09 4.20 -12.26
N VAL A 44 0.27 4.04 -13.56
CA VAL A 44 1.33 3.21 -14.14
C VAL A 44 2.08 4.00 -15.19
N VAL A 45 3.40 4.03 -15.08
CA VAL A 45 4.26 4.76 -16.01
C VAL A 45 5.39 3.87 -16.49
N ALA A 46 5.72 3.96 -17.77
CA ALA A 46 6.83 3.24 -18.38
C ALA A 46 7.98 4.18 -18.72
N GLY A 47 9.19 3.65 -18.67
CA GLY A 47 10.43 4.30 -19.03
C GLY A 47 11.29 3.38 -19.90
N LYS A 48 12.13 4.00 -20.73
CA LYS A 48 13.09 3.36 -21.61
C LYS A 48 14.37 4.20 -21.55
N ARG A 49 15.51 3.56 -21.29
CA ARG A 49 16.83 4.21 -21.33
C ARG A 49 17.85 3.31 -22.01
N SER A 50 18.88 3.90 -22.62
CA SER A 50 20.04 3.14 -23.08
C SER A 50 20.79 2.57 -21.86
N GLY A 51 21.19 1.31 -21.94
CA GLY A 51 22.00 0.67 -20.90
C GLY A 51 23.50 0.92 -21.09
N ASP A 52 24.32 0.28 -20.25
CA ASP A 52 25.77 0.52 -20.19
C ASP A 52 26.53 0.02 -21.43
N HIS A 53 25.95 -0.93 -22.17
CA HIS A 53 26.53 -1.48 -23.39
C HIS A 53 25.86 -0.88 -24.63
N PRO A 54 26.61 -0.60 -25.71
CA PRO A 54 26.00 -0.25 -26.99
C PRO A 54 25.03 -1.36 -27.41
N HIS A 55 23.80 -0.97 -27.76
CA HIS A 55 22.65 -1.84 -28.07
C HIS A 55 21.89 -2.45 -26.88
N SER A 56 22.29 -2.20 -25.62
CA SER A 56 21.47 -2.57 -24.46
C SER A 56 20.40 -1.51 -24.19
N VAL A 57 19.17 -1.94 -23.95
CA VAL A 57 18.04 -1.07 -23.60
C VAL A 57 17.45 -1.54 -22.29
N LEU A 58 17.27 -0.61 -21.35
CA LEU A 58 16.64 -0.88 -20.07
C LEU A 58 15.23 -0.30 -20.07
N TYR A 59 14.27 -1.18 -19.81
CA TYR A 59 12.87 -0.82 -19.63
C TYR A 59 12.54 -0.78 -18.14
N SER A 60 11.75 0.20 -17.73
CA SER A 60 11.30 0.36 -16.35
C SER A 60 9.80 0.61 -16.31
N VAL A 61 9.11 0.10 -15.29
CA VAL A 61 7.70 0.40 -15.03
C VAL A 61 7.55 0.79 -13.56
N VAL A 62 6.84 1.88 -13.28
CA VAL A 62 6.55 2.35 -11.92
C VAL A 62 5.05 2.33 -11.68
N PHE A 63 4.65 1.62 -10.62
CA PHE A 63 3.27 1.57 -10.13
C PHE A 63 3.13 2.51 -8.93
N LYS A 64 2.23 3.48 -9.01
CA LYS A 64 2.09 4.59 -8.03
C LYS A 64 0.88 4.46 -7.10
N CYS A 65 -0.10 3.62 -7.45
CA CYS A 65 -1.38 3.51 -6.75
C CYS A 65 -1.60 2.12 -6.15
N LEU A 66 -0.53 1.44 -5.74
CA LEU A 66 -0.65 0.14 -5.08
C LEU A 66 -1.25 0.33 -3.68
N GLU A 67 -2.10 -0.61 -3.26
CA GLU A 67 -2.65 -0.60 -1.91
C GLU A 67 -1.52 -0.86 -0.89
N PRO A 68 -1.49 -0.13 0.23
CA PRO A 68 -0.53 -0.36 1.30
C PRO A 68 -0.83 -1.67 2.04
N ASP A 69 0.19 -2.24 2.71
CA ASP A 69 0.09 -3.50 3.46
C ASP A 69 -0.34 -4.74 2.63
N SER A 70 -0.14 -4.69 1.31
CA SER A 70 -0.50 -5.74 0.36
C SER A 70 0.72 -6.42 -0.24
N LEU A 71 0.57 -7.68 -0.64
CA LEU A 71 1.62 -8.45 -1.31
C LEU A 71 1.28 -8.53 -2.80
N TYR A 72 2.14 -7.99 -3.66
CA TYR A 72 1.96 -8.04 -5.11
C TYR A 72 2.93 -9.02 -5.75
N LYS A 73 2.48 -9.74 -6.77
CA LYS A 73 3.32 -10.51 -7.68
C LYS A 73 3.28 -9.87 -9.07
N PHE A 74 4.44 -9.50 -9.57
CA PHE A 74 4.66 -9.00 -10.93
C PHE A 74 5.30 -10.10 -11.76
N THR A 75 4.76 -10.35 -12.95
CA THR A 75 5.31 -11.34 -13.89
C THR A 75 5.60 -10.64 -15.20
N LEU A 76 6.76 -10.91 -15.80
CA LEU A 76 7.22 -10.31 -17.05
C LEU A 76 7.57 -11.41 -18.05
N TYR A 77 7.13 -11.26 -19.29
CA TYR A 77 7.58 -12.07 -20.41
C TYR A 77 7.72 -11.21 -21.68
N ALA A 78 8.61 -11.63 -22.57
CA ALA A 78 8.80 -11.03 -23.87
C ALA A 78 8.00 -11.79 -24.94
N VAL A 79 7.60 -11.06 -25.97
CA VAL A 79 6.94 -11.57 -27.17
C VAL A 79 7.77 -11.14 -28.38
N ASP A 80 8.24 -12.10 -29.17
CA ASP A 80 9.03 -11.84 -30.37
C ASP A 80 8.18 -11.42 -31.58
N SER A 81 8.81 -11.18 -32.73
CA SER A 81 8.11 -10.80 -33.97
C SER A 81 7.22 -11.86 -34.58
N ARG A 82 7.38 -13.12 -34.16
CA ARG A 82 6.56 -14.25 -34.58
C ARG A 82 5.43 -14.53 -33.58
N GLY A 83 5.33 -13.74 -32.51
CA GLY A 83 4.38 -13.96 -31.43
C GLY A 83 4.81 -15.04 -30.42
N SER A 84 6.05 -15.51 -30.48
CA SER A 84 6.57 -16.49 -29.54
C SER A 84 6.87 -15.84 -28.19
N HIS A 85 6.52 -16.53 -27.10
CA HIS A 85 6.72 -16.03 -25.75
C HIS A 85 8.06 -16.51 -25.19
N SER A 86 8.77 -15.65 -24.47
CA SER A 86 9.90 -16.05 -23.64
C SER A 86 9.43 -16.82 -22.41
N GLU A 87 10.37 -17.46 -21.70
CA GLU A 87 10.14 -17.87 -20.33
C GLU A 87 9.76 -16.65 -19.46
N SER A 88 8.84 -16.85 -18.51
CA SER A 88 8.36 -15.78 -17.64
C SER A 88 9.30 -15.58 -16.46
N SER A 89 9.64 -14.33 -16.15
CA SER A 89 10.27 -13.94 -14.88
C SER A 89 9.24 -13.34 -13.92
N PHE A 90 9.50 -13.38 -12.61
CA PHE A 90 8.59 -12.80 -11.63
C PHE A 90 9.32 -12.19 -10.42
N VAL A 91 8.67 -11.20 -9.81
CA VAL A 91 9.07 -10.57 -8.56
C VAL A 91 7.86 -10.48 -7.64
N SER A 92 8.06 -10.68 -6.33
CA SER A 92 7.02 -10.45 -5.32
C SER A 92 7.46 -9.38 -4.34
N VAL A 93 6.60 -8.39 -4.11
CA VAL A 93 6.90 -7.21 -3.28
C VAL A 93 5.75 -6.96 -2.31
N ARG A 94 6.08 -6.73 -1.04
CA ARG A 94 5.12 -6.23 -0.05
C ARG A 94 5.17 -4.71 -0.03
N THR A 95 4.04 -4.05 -0.15
CA THR A 95 3.94 -2.60 0.01
C THR A 95 4.09 -2.22 1.49
N SER A 96 4.61 -1.01 1.74
CA SER A 96 4.78 -0.49 3.09
C SER A 96 3.44 -0.37 3.83
N CYS A 97 3.49 -0.33 5.16
CA CYS A 97 2.31 -0.05 5.96
C CYS A 97 1.76 1.36 5.64
N PRO A 98 0.45 1.57 5.81
CA PRO A 98 -0.14 2.90 5.66
C PRO A 98 0.51 3.91 6.58
N MET A 99 0.56 5.17 6.15
CA MET A 99 1.07 6.27 6.97
C MET A 99 0.24 6.43 8.24
N VAL A 100 0.93 6.66 9.37
CA VAL A 100 0.29 6.89 10.66
C VAL A 100 0.86 8.16 11.29
N ASP A 101 -0.03 9.06 11.68
CA ASP A 101 0.30 10.22 12.50
C ASP A 101 0.28 9.80 13.97
N ASP A 102 1.47 9.64 14.55
CA ASP A 102 1.65 9.09 15.90
C ASP A 102 1.13 10.04 16.97
N SER A 103 1.37 11.34 16.82
CA SER A 103 0.91 12.37 17.76
C SER A 103 -0.61 12.45 17.79
N ARG A 104 -1.24 12.39 16.62
CA ARG A 104 -2.71 12.34 16.52
C ARG A 104 -3.27 11.06 17.15
N ALA A 105 -2.57 9.93 17.02
CA ALA A 105 -3.00 8.68 17.65
C ALA A 105 -2.98 8.78 19.18
N GLU A 106 -1.95 9.40 19.75
CA GLU A 106 -1.83 9.64 21.19
C GLU A 106 -2.92 10.60 21.69
N GLU A 107 -3.15 11.73 20.99
CA GLU A 107 -4.23 12.68 21.33
C GLU A 107 -5.62 12.00 21.36
N ILE A 108 -5.89 11.13 20.37
CA ILE A 108 -7.15 10.39 20.32
C ILE A 108 -7.25 9.39 21.49
N ALA A 109 -6.15 8.73 21.87
CA ALA A 109 -6.14 7.81 23.00
C ALA A 109 -6.51 8.53 24.30
N ASP A 110 -5.88 9.68 24.56
CA ASP A 110 -6.16 10.52 25.73
C ASP A 110 -7.62 11.01 25.73
N LYS A 111 -8.11 11.44 24.56
CA LYS A 111 -9.50 11.88 24.39
C LYS A 111 -10.50 10.76 24.68
N VAL A 112 -10.25 9.55 24.18
CA VAL A 112 -11.12 8.39 24.42
C VAL A 112 -11.10 7.99 25.90
N TYR A 113 -9.94 8.01 26.54
CA TYR A 113 -9.82 7.77 27.98
C TYR A 113 -10.65 8.77 28.80
N ASN A 114 -10.56 10.06 28.48
CA ASN A 114 -11.34 11.10 29.16
C ASN A 114 -12.86 10.93 28.95
N LEU A 115 -13.29 10.53 27.75
CA LEU A 115 -14.70 10.24 27.46
C LEU A 115 -15.24 9.03 28.24
N TYR A 116 -14.41 8.01 28.46
CA TYR A 116 -14.76 6.84 29.29
C TYR A 116 -14.84 7.20 30.77
N ASN A 117 -13.91 8.02 31.27
CA ASN A 117 -13.91 8.43 32.68
C ASN A 117 -15.00 9.45 33.05
N GLY A 118 -15.65 10.10 32.09
CA GLY A 118 -16.61 11.19 32.32
C GLY A 118 -17.92 10.81 33.02
N TYR A 119 -18.08 9.57 33.52
CA TYR A 119 -19.37 9.00 33.96
C TYR A 119 -20.42 9.07 32.83
N THR A 120 -20.02 8.45 31.72
CA THR A 120 -20.58 8.50 30.37
C THR A 120 -22.05 8.91 30.25
N SER A 121 -22.27 10.17 29.87
CA SER A 121 -23.51 10.53 29.19
C SER A 121 -23.59 9.76 27.86
N GLY A 122 -24.80 9.39 27.41
CA GLY A 122 -24.95 8.72 26.12
C GLY A 122 -24.37 9.50 24.93
N LYS A 123 -24.18 10.82 25.07
CA LYS A 123 -23.50 11.67 24.08
C LYS A 123 -22.01 11.40 24.02
N GLU A 124 -21.34 11.22 25.16
CA GLU A 124 -19.90 10.94 25.21
C GLU A 124 -19.59 9.54 24.67
N GLN A 125 -20.43 8.55 24.99
CA GLN A 125 -20.32 7.20 24.42
C GLN A 125 -20.43 7.24 22.89
N GLN A 126 -21.41 7.98 22.37
CA GLN A 126 -21.58 8.11 20.93
C GLN A 126 -20.43 8.89 20.28
N MET A 127 -19.90 9.91 20.95
CA MET A 127 -18.72 10.66 20.49
C MET A 127 -17.47 9.76 20.42
N ALA A 128 -17.18 9.00 21.47
CA ALA A 128 -16.06 8.05 21.50
C ALA A 128 -16.19 7.01 20.38
N TYR A 129 -17.37 6.43 20.23
CA TYR A 129 -17.66 5.47 19.15
C TYR A 129 -17.44 6.09 17.76
N ASN A 130 -17.94 7.31 17.52
CA ASN A 130 -17.78 7.97 16.23
C ASN A 130 -16.30 8.23 15.90
N ILE A 131 -15.53 8.77 16.86
CA ILE A 131 -14.09 9.01 16.68
C ILE A 131 -13.36 7.71 16.26
N LEU A 132 -13.60 6.62 16.97
CA LEU A 132 -12.96 5.33 16.70
C LEU A 132 -13.40 4.69 15.38
N MET A 133 -14.61 5.01 14.91
CA MET A 133 -15.14 4.51 13.63
C MET A 133 -14.78 5.39 12.42
N GLU A 134 -14.45 6.65 12.63
CA GLU A 134 -14.04 7.58 11.58
C GLU A 134 -12.56 7.41 11.19
N ILE A 135 -11.70 7.04 12.13
CA ILE A 135 -10.27 6.86 11.87
C ILE A 135 -9.94 5.60 11.09
N THR A 136 -8.83 5.61 10.35
CA THR A 136 -8.36 4.47 9.56
C THR A 136 -7.96 3.30 10.48
N PRO A 137 -8.06 2.03 10.03
CA PRO A 137 -7.64 0.89 10.83
C PRO A 137 -6.21 0.99 11.42
N PRO A 138 -5.17 1.40 10.65
CA PRO A 138 -3.81 1.58 11.18
C PRO A 138 -3.75 2.62 12.30
N LEU A 139 -4.48 3.73 12.14
CA LEU A 139 -4.56 4.76 13.17
C LEU A 139 -5.29 4.24 14.43
N LEU A 140 -6.38 3.50 14.26
CA LEU A 140 -7.10 2.85 15.36
C LEU A 140 -6.22 1.87 16.15
N TYR A 141 -5.44 1.03 15.45
CA TYR A 141 -4.50 0.12 16.11
C TYR A 141 -3.41 0.88 16.86
N ARG A 142 -3.00 2.05 16.35
CA ARG A 142 -2.05 2.91 17.04
C ARG A 142 -2.65 3.62 18.27
N VAL A 143 -3.91 4.05 18.18
CA VAL A 143 -4.68 4.57 19.34
C VAL A 143 -4.75 3.50 20.43
N GLN A 144 -5.07 2.25 20.08
CA GLN A 144 -5.09 1.15 21.03
C GLN A 144 -3.73 0.95 21.72
N HIS A 145 -2.63 1.05 20.96
CA HIS A 145 -1.28 0.96 21.52
C HIS A 145 -1.01 2.05 22.57
N HIS A 146 -1.28 3.32 22.24
CA HIS A 146 -1.09 4.44 23.17
C HIS A 146 -2.00 4.36 24.38
N TYR A 147 -3.28 4.02 24.17
CA TYR A 147 -4.24 3.85 25.26
C TYR A 147 -3.73 2.82 26.27
N ASN A 148 -3.31 1.64 25.80
CA ASN A 148 -2.80 0.60 26.69
C ASN A 148 -1.49 1.02 27.35
N SER A 149 -0.59 1.70 26.62
CA SER A 149 0.67 2.19 27.20
C SER A 149 0.46 3.11 28.41
N HIS A 150 -0.59 3.94 28.40
CA HIS A 150 -0.84 4.94 29.44
C HIS A 150 -1.85 4.50 30.51
N TYR A 151 -2.87 3.74 30.11
CA TYR A 151 -4.09 3.55 30.88
C TYR A 151 -4.45 2.09 31.19
N GLU A 152 -3.66 1.10 30.74
CA GLU A 152 -3.95 -0.33 30.96
C GLU A 152 -4.16 -0.68 32.44
N LYS A 153 -3.50 0.03 33.38
CA LYS A 153 -3.71 -0.11 34.83
C LYS A 153 -5.15 0.15 35.29
N PHE A 154 -5.95 0.83 34.48
CA PHE A 154 -7.36 1.11 34.73
C PHE A 154 -8.29 0.23 33.88
N GLY A 155 -7.76 -0.76 33.16
CA GLY A 155 -8.47 -1.59 32.19
C GLY A 155 -7.92 -1.34 30.79
N ASP A 156 -7.62 -2.42 30.08
CA ASP A 156 -7.15 -2.31 28.69
C ASP A 156 -8.24 -1.72 27.77
N PHE A 157 -7.82 -1.22 26.61
CA PHE A 157 -8.69 -0.59 25.62
C PHE A 157 -9.87 -1.48 25.20
N VAL A 158 -9.65 -2.79 25.04
CA VAL A 158 -10.67 -3.73 24.59
C VAL A 158 -11.75 -3.84 25.65
N TRP A 159 -11.34 -4.13 26.88
CA TRP A 159 -12.22 -4.30 28.03
C TRP A 159 -12.96 -3.01 28.34
N ARG A 160 -12.27 -1.86 28.35
CA ARG A 160 -12.89 -0.55 28.58
C ARG A 160 -13.85 -0.15 27.47
N SER A 161 -13.53 -0.40 26.20
CA SER A 161 -14.48 -0.15 25.11
C SER A 161 -15.74 -1.00 25.24
N GLU A 162 -15.64 -2.24 25.71
CA GLU A 162 -16.79 -3.10 25.94
C GLU A 162 -17.66 -2.64 27.12
N ASP A 163 -17.04 -2.23 28.23
CA ASP A 163 -17.73 -1.72 29.42
C ASP A 163 -18.50 -0.42 29.10
N GLU A 164 -17.85 0.53 28.42
CA GLU A 164 -18.41 1.87 28.20
C GLU A 164 -19.32 1.98 26.98
N LEU A 165 -19.10 1.16 25.94
CA LEU A 165 -19.87 1.22 24.68
C LEU A 165 -20.77 -0.01 24.45
N GLY A 166 -20.60 -1.06 25.24
CA GLY A 166 -21.26 -2.34 25.07
C GLY A 166 -20.60 -3.25 24.02
N PRO A 167 -20.86 -4.57 24.11
CA PRO A 167 -20.16 -5.61 23.35
C PRO A 167 -20.29 -5.45 21.83
N ARG A 168 -21.44 -4.97 21.34
CA ARG A 168 -21.67 -4.82 19.89
C ARG A 168 -20.81 -3.73 19.28
N LYS A 169 -20.71 -2.56 19.92
CA LYS A 169 -19.92 -1.43 19.43
C LYS A 169 -18.43 -1.72 19.54
N ALA A 170 -18.00 -2.26 20.68
CA ALA A 170 -16.61 -2.68 20.90
C ALA A 170 -16.14 -3.69 19.83
N ASN A 171 -16.93 -4.74 19.56
CA ASN A 171 -16.59 -5.73 18.54
C ASN A 171 -16.45 -5.13 17.12
N LEU A 172 -17.26 -4.13 16.77
CA LEU A 172 -17.14 -3.44 15.47
C LEU A 172 -15.83 -2.65 15.37
N ILE A 173 -15.42 -2.00 16.44
CA ILE A 173 -14.14 -1.27 16.53
C ILE A 173 -12.98 -2.27 16.39
N LEU A 174 -12.97 -3.33 17.18
CA LEU A 174 -11.88 -4.33 17.20
C LEU A 174 -11.68 -5.01 15.84
N ARG A 175 -12.78 -5.39 15.17
CA ARG A 175 -12.73 -5.99 13.82
C ARG A 175 -12.11 -5.06 12.77
N ARG A 176 -12.12 -3.74 12.98
CA ARG A 176 -11.41 -2.82 12.08
C ARG A 176 -9.91 -2.96 12.26
N ALA A 177 -9.42 -2.96 13.49
CA ALA A 177 -8.01 -3.13 13.80
C ALA A 177 -7.46 -4.48 13.26
N GLU A 178 -8.32 -5.50 13.17
CA GLU A 178 -7.96 -6.79 12.58
C GLU A 178 -7.67 -6.76 11.07
N LYS A 179 -8.09 -5.72 10.35
CA LYS A 179 -7.84 -5.60 8.90
C LYS A 179 -6.37 -5.36 8.55
N ILE A 180 -5.54 -5.03 9.54
CA ILE A 180 -4.10 -4.81 9.36
C ILE A 180 -3.38 -6.17 9.41
N SER A 181 -2.40 -6.37 8.53
CA SER A 181 -1.58 -7.57 8.55
C SER A 181 -0.75 -7.71 9.82
N LEU A 182 -0.33 -8.94 10.11
CA LEU A 182 0.59 -9.22 11.22
C LEU A 182 1.91 -8.45 11.09
N TYR A 183 2.41 -8.24 9.87
CA TYR A 183 3.63 -7.46 9.63
C TYR A 183 3.46 -6.01 10.09
N CYS A 184 2.40 -5.35 9.64
CA CYS A 184 2.15 -3.96 10.03
C CYS A 184 1.74 -3.84 11.49
N ARG A 185 1.00 -4.79 12.05
CA ARG A 185 0.73 -4.84 13.49
C ARG A 185 2.00 -4.91 14.34
N SER A 186 3.03 -5.63 13.88
CA SER A 186 4.33 -5.69 14.55
C SER A 186 5.04 -4.34 14.51
N LEU A 187 5.06 -3.68 13.35
CA LEU A 187 5.71 -2.37 13.19
C LEU A 187 4.97 -1.25 13.94
N LEU A 188 3.63 -1.27 13.93
CA LEU A 188 2.81 -0.26 14.61
C LEU A 188 2.84 -0.37 16.14
N ARG A 189 3.49 -1.40 16.71
CA ARG A 189 3.79 -1.51 18.14
C ARG A 189 5.12 -0.85 18.54
N SER A 190 5.87 -0.28 17.59
CA SER A 190 7.11 0.45 17.89
C SER A 190 6.85 1.57 18.87
N THR A 191 7.83 1.99 19.67
CA THR A 191 7.59 3.04 20.67
C THR A 191 7.21 4.35 19.99
N HIS A 192 7.89 4.70 18.89
CA HIS A 192 7.63 5.94 18.14
C HIS A 192 7.56 5.67 16.64
N ILE A 193 6.70 6.44 15.97
CA ILE A 193 6.54 6.42 14.52
C ILE A 193 6.67 7.85 14.01
N GLN A 194 7.58 8.06 13.07
CA GLN A 194 7.75 9.35 12.40
C GLN A 194 7.46 9.22 10.91
N SER A 195 7.02 10.29 10.28
CA SER A 195 6.86 10.35 8.84
C SER A 195 8.09 10.99 8.19
N ARG A 196 8.56 10.39 7.11
CA ARG A 196 9.60 10.93 6.24
C ARG A 196 9.08 10.94 4.82
N THR A 197 9.42 11.97 4.05
CA THR A 197 9.13 12.03 2.62
C THR A 197 10.44 11.87 1.84
N ASP A 198 10.49 10.84 1.00
CA ASP A 198 11.60 10.62 0.08
C ASP A 198 11.21 11.08 -1.32
N THR A 199 12.10 11.79 -1.99
CA THR A 199 11.93 12.19 -3.40
C THR A 199 12.82 11.30 -4.27
N MET A 200 12.22 10.62 -5.24
CA MET A 200 12.92 9.71 -6.15
C MET A 200 12.68 10.12 -7.60
N ALA A 201 13.71 9.99 -8.45
CA ALA A 201 13.58 10.21 -9.88
C ALA A 201 13.11 8.93 -10.60
N TYR A 202 12.30 9.10 -11.64
CA TYR A 202 11.90 8.04 -12.57
C TYR A 202 11.83 8.57 -13.99
N ILE A 203 12.08 7.68 -14.96
CA ILE A 203 11.94 8.01 -16.38
C ILE A 203 10.52 7.73 -16.83
N TYR A 204 9.92 8.73 -17.49
CA TYR A 204 8.62 8.65 -18.13
C TYR A 204 8.81 8.81 -19.64
N CYS A 205 8.45 7.79 -20.42
CA CYS A 205 8.49 7.85 -21.87
C CYS A 205 7.10 7.72 -22.48
N ARG A 206 6.90 8.38 -23.61
CA ARG A 206 5.70 8.25 -24.45
C ARG A 206 6.11 8.13 -25.91
N SER A 207 5.36 7.37 -26.70
CA SER A 207 5.51 7.35 -28.15
C SER A 207 5.03 8.68 -28.73
N GLU A 208 5.77 9.25 -29.69
CA GLU A 208 5.21 10.27 -30.58
C GLU A 208 4.34 9.56 -31.64
N ASP A 209 3.13 10.08 -31.89
CA ASP A 209 2.13 9.45 -32.77
C ASP A 209 2.39 9.74 -34.25
N GLY A 210 2.23 8.73 -35.12
CA GLY A 210 2.06 8.95 -36.56
C GLY A 210 2.48 7.83 -37.53
N GLN A 211 3.09 6.72 -37.10
CA GLN A 211 3.51 5.67 -38.04
C GLN A 211 2.64 4.41 -38.02
N SER A 212 2.34 3.93 -39.22
CA SER A 212 1.48 2.80 -39.55
C SER A 212 1.89 1.49 -38.84
N PRO A 213 0.94 0.57 -38.60
CA PRO A 213 1.16 -0.63 -37.79
C PRO A 213 2.22 -1.61 -38.33
N ALA A 214 2.75 -1.40 -39.54
CA ALA A 214 3.74 -2.29 -40.18
C ALA A 214 5.19 -2.07 -39.69
N ASN A 215 5.56 -0.90 -39.15
CA ASN A 215 6.95 -0.54 -38.84
C ASN A 215 7.26 -0.32 -37.35
N LYS A 216 6.42 -0.82 -36.43
CA LYS A 216 6.56 -0.61 -34.97
C LYS A 216 7.73 -1.31 -34.28
N TRP A 217 8.54 -2.08 -35.01
CA TRP A 217 9.37 -3.12 -34.37
C TRP A 217 10.75 -2.65 -33.92
N HIS A 218 11.28 -1.54 -34.45
CA HIS A 218 12.65 -1.15 -34.12
C HIS A 218 12.91 0.32 -33.81
N ASP A 219 12.02 1.27 -34.18
CA ASP A 219 12.35 2.69 -34.03
C ASP A 219 11.12 3.56 -33.72
N SER A 220 10.39 3.20 -32.66
CA SER A 220 9.45 4.16 -32.08
C SER A 220 10.27 5.30 -31.46
N HIS A 221 10.23 6.49 -32.06
CA HIS A 221 10.70 7.72 -31.43
C HIS A 221 9.91 7.91 -30.13
N THR A 222 10.49 7.46 -29.02
CA THR A 222 9.93 7.63 -27.68
C THR A 222 10.55 8.87 -27.07
N MET A 223 9.72 9.88 -26.80
CA MET A 223 10.15 11.04 -26.02
C MET A 223 10.16 10.64 -24.55
N CYS A 224 11.34 10.72 -23.92
CA CYS A 224 11.55 10.38 -22.53
C CYS A 224 11.91 11.62 -21.72
N MET A 225 11.34 11.74 -20.53
CA MET A 225 11.66 12.80 -19.57
C MET A 225 11.84 12.22 -18.17
N GLU A 226 12.76 12.81 -17.42
CA GLU A 226 12.93 12.53 -16.00
C GLU A 226 11.86 13.27 -15.21
N LYS A 227 11.23 12.57 -14.26
CA LYS A 227 10.23 13.11 -13.34
C LYS A 227 10.59 12.71 -11.92
N LEU A 228 10.09 13.48 -10.95
CA LEU A 228 10.23 13.17 -9.54
C LEU A 228 8.92 12.62 -8.96
N ILE A 229 9.04 11.70 -8.01
CA ILE A 229 7.94 11.21 -7.18
C ILE A 229 8.30 11.38 -5.71
N SER A 230 7.38 11.95 -4.93
CA SER A 230 7.47 12.05 -3.48
C SER A 230 6.75 10.87 -2.85
N VAL A 231 7.45 10.10 -2.04
CA VAL A 231 6.95 8.89 -1.37
C VAL A 231 7.06 9.10 0.13
N GLN A 232 5.91 9.11 0.81
CA GLN A 232 5.87 9.14 2.27
C GLN A 232 6.12 7.74 2.84
N ARG A 233 6.93 7.68 3.90
CA ARG A 233 7.27 6.46 4.61
C ARG A 233 7.21 6.69 6.11
N ASN A 234 6.75 5.68 6.82
CA ASN A 234 6.90 5.61 8.27
C ASN A 234 8.34 5.17 8.60
N THR A 235 8.94 5.83 9.57
CA THR A 235 10.15 5.43 10.26
C THR A 235 9.76 4.90 11.63
N TYR A 236 10.13 3.66 11.92
CA TYR A 236 9.77 2.96 13.14
C TYR A 236 10.98 2.92 14.07
N SER A 237 10.83 3.39 15.31
CA SER A 237 11.91 3.34 16.29
C SER A 237 11.43 2.81 17.63
N ASN A 238 12.34 2.09 18.32
CA ASN A 238 12.16 1.62 19.70
C ASN A 238 12.91 2.51 20.71
N THR A 239 13.50 3.61 20.25
CA THR A 239 14.29 4.56 21.06
C THR A 239 14.05 5.97 20.54
N LYS A 240 13.89 6.96 21.43
CA LYS A 240 13.65 8.39 21.09
C LYS A 240 14.77 9.08 20.28
N LEU A 241 15.91 8.43 20.01
CA LEU A 241 17.16 9.10 19.67
C LEU A 241 17.80 8.75 18.32
N ARG A 242 17.11 8.11 17.37
CA ARG A 242 17.66 7.89 16.02
C ARG A 242 16.61 7.91 14.92
#